data_AF-A0A957RM71-F1
#
_entry.id   AF-A0A957RM71-F1
#
_cell.length_a   1.000
_cell.length_b   1.000
_cell.length_c   1.000
_cell.angle_alpha   90.00
_cell.angle_beta   90.00
_cell.angle_gamma   90.00
#
_symmetry.space_group_name_H-M   'P 1'
#
loop_
_entity.id
_entity.type
_entity.pdbx_description
1 polymer ?
#
loop_
_entity_poly.entity_id
_entity_poly.type
_entity_poly.pdbx_seq_one_letter_code
_entity_poly.pdbx_strand_id
1 'polypeptide(L)'
;RSVAAEDALRFTMLETLREFGLEELRRTGELAPLQRRMADYYTGLAEHAILFLQGAESTAYHRLILADYANIRAVWTWVQAQREVALALRLCSALFVFTNNNAREGEQLALATLDLAAHEPPSPLLVNATMTAGYCSWLLGKLDVAEAYMQRALALDEVIGHRADSAFLGVMRGMLAVRAFDRGDYAAARELFAREDEIMREIGDEWQIAMNIVNWGIIEWRLGEFERGRSMLDESLRLHRRVGQAWGILKALTDRADLHIVCGELDAAASLLVECPPLLHNSDMPDREASYHLSCTRLALARGELGEAADHLAKSFEGHHATGYFYGLEENYLCAA
;
A
#
# COMPACT_ATOMS: atom_id res chain seq x y z
N ARG A 1 -22.14 -10.09 -1.30
CA ARG A 1 -22.97 -9.55 -0.19
C ARG A 1 -22.45 -8.15 0.07
N SER A 2 -23.33 -7.13 0.07
CA SER A 2 -22.94 -5.73 0.27
C SER A 2 -22.18 -5.57 1.60
N VAL A 3 -21.09 -4.79 1.57
CA VAL A 3 -20.21 -4.46 2.70
C VAL A 3 -20.92 -3.57 3.74
N ALA A 4 -22.18 -3.19 3.52
CA ALA A 4 -23.03 -2.52 4.49
C ALA A 4 -23.58 -3.47 5.57
N ALA A 5 -22.76 -4.42 6.05
CA ALA A 5 -23.01 -5.16 7.27
C ALA A 5 -22.16 -4.54 8.39
N GLU A 6 -22.50 -3.31 8.77
CA GLU A 6 -21.91 -2.61 9.93
C GLU A 6 -22.29 -3.25 11.29
N ASP A 7 -22.98 -4.40 11.31
CA ASP A 7 -23.41 -5.09 12.53
C ASP A 7 -23.16 -6.61 12.49
N ALA A 8 -22.05 -7.05 11.90
CA ALA A 8 -21.57 -8.41 12.22
C ALA A 8 -21.03 -8.41 13.66
N LEU A 9 -21.79 -8.97 14.60
CA LEU A 9 -21.34 -9.21 15.99
C LEU A 9 -19.96 -9.89 15.97
N ARG A 10 -18.92 -9.12 16.29
CA ARG A 10 -17.55 -9.61 16.43
C ARG A 10 -17.39 -10.15 17.84
N PHE A 11 -17.21 -11.45 17.96
CA PHE A 11 -16.95 -12.09 19.23
C PHE A 11 -15.45 -12.16 19.48
N THR A 12 -15.01 -11.58 20.59
CA THR A 12 -13.65 -11.85 21.09
C THR A 12 -13.70 -13.13 21.92
N MET A 13 -12.85 -14.09 21.59
CA MET A 13 -12.74 -15.34 22.33
C MET A 13 -11.56 -15.25 23.31
N LEU A 14 -11.82 -15.53 24.59
CA LEU A 14 -10.75 -15.64 25.59
C LEU A 14 -9.78 -16.75 25.18
N GLU A 15 -8.49 -16.53 25.42
CA GLU A 15 -7.44 -17.46 25.05
C GLU A 15 -7.66 -18.87 25.62
N THR A 16 -8.12 -18.96 26.86
CA THR A 16 -8.44 -20.24 27.53
C THR A 16 -9.59 -20.98 26.85
N LEU A 17 -10.61 -20.27 26.37
CA LEU A 17 -11.71 -20.87 25.60
C LEU A 17 -11.25 -21.31 24.20
N ARG A 18 -10.36 -20.53 23.58
CA ARG A 18 -9.74 -20.87 22.30
C ARG A 18 -8.90 -22.15 22.42
N GLU A 19 -8.09 -22.27 23.47
CA GLU A 19 -7.27 -23.45 23.74
C GLU A 19 -8.13 -24.70 23.95
N PHE A 20 -9.15 -24.59 24.81
CA PHE A 20 -10.10 -25.69 25.05
C PHE A 20 -10.83 -26.08 23.76
N GLY A 21 -11.30 -25.11 22.98
CA GLY A 21 -11.95 -25.37 21.70
C GLY A 21 -11.02 -26.07 20.69
N LEU A 22 -9.75 -25.65 20.61
CA LEU A 22 -8.76 -26.31 19.76
C LEU A 22 -8.45 -27.74 20.24
N GLU A 23 -8.43 -27.99 21.54
CA GLU A 23 -8.24 -29.32 22.11
C GLU A 23 -9.42 -30.25 21.79
N GLU A 24 -10.66 -29.76 21.96
CA GLU A 24 -11.86 -30.53 21.61
C GLU A 24 -11.93 -30.82 20.11
N LEU A 25 -11.62 -29.85 19.25
CA LEU A 25 -11.56 -30.06 17.80
C LEU A 25 -10.49 -31.09 17.40
N ARG A 26 -9.36 -31.16 18.12
CA ARG A 26 -8.37 -32.23 17.92
C ARG A 26 -8.93 -33.57 18.36
N ARG A 27 -9.59 -33.63 19.51
CA ARG A 27 -10.18 -34.84 20.08
C ARG A 27 -11.28 -35.43 19.18
N THR A 28 -12.10 -34.59 18.54
CA THR A 28 -13.14 -35.03 17.61
C THR A 28 -12.64 -35.23 16.17
N GLY A 29 -11.39 -34.86 15.87
CA GLY A 29 -10.82 -34.96 14.52
C GLY A 29 -11.31 -33.89 13.54
N GLU A 30 -12.01 -32.87 14.03
CA GLU A 30 -12.60 -31.80 13.22
C GLU A 30 -11.65 -30.63 12.96
N LEU A 31 -10.51 -30.58 13.65
CA LEU A 31 -9.57 -29.46 13.54
C LEU A 31 -9.06 -29.25 12.11
N ALA A 32 -8.55 -30.30 11.45
CA ALA A 32 -7.97 -30.15 10.11
C ALA A 32 -9.00 -29.74 9.04
N PRO A 33 -10.20 -30.35 8.96
CA PRO A 33 -11.27 -29.87 8.09
C PRO A 33 -11.69 -28.42 8.36
N LEU A 34 -11.73 -28.01 9.63
CA LEU A 34 -12.08 -26.64 10.00
C LEU A 34 -11.00 -25.65 9.56
N GLN A 35 -9.72 -25.96 9.82
CA GLN A 35 -8.60 -25.12 9.40
C GLN A 35 -8.56 -24.94 7.88
N ARG A 36 -8.82 -26.01 7.11
CA ARG A 36 -8.92 -25.91 5.65
C ARG A 36 -10.04 -24.97 5.22
N ARG A 37 -11.24 -25.12 5.80
CA ARG A 37 -12.37 -24.22 5.54
C ARG A 37 -12.05 -22.77 5.90
N MET A 38 -11.36 -22.52 7.02
CA MET A 38 -10.91 -21.18 7.39
C MET A 38 -9.92 -20.63 6.38
N ALA A 39 -8.96 -21.44 5.93
CA ALA A 39 -7.99 -21.03 4.92
C ALA A 39 -8.65 -20.67 3.59
N ASP A 40 -9.57 -21.50 3.10
CA ASP A 40 -10.33 -21.24 1.88
C ASP A 40 -11.20 -19.98 2.03
N TYR A 41 -11.86 -19.79 3.18
CA TYR A 41 -12.69 -18.61 3.46
C TYR A 41 -11.87 -17.31 3.47
N TYR A 42 -10.79 -17.25 4.26
CA TYR A 42 -10.01 -16.02 4.40
C TYR A 42 -9.19 -15.69 3.15
N THR A 43 -8.72 -16.72 2.41
CA THR A 43 -8.11 -16.50 1.09
C THR A 43 -9.14 -15.93 0.12
N GLY A 44 -10.34 -16.52 0.05
CA GLY A 44 -11.41 -16.00 -0.81
C GLY A 44 -11.91 -14.62 -0.40
N LEU A 45 -11.90 -14.29 0.89
CA LEU A 45 -12.23 -12.95 1.40
C LEU A 45 -11.20 -11.92 0.91
N ALA A 46 -9.91 -12.22 1.03
CA ALA A 46 -8.85 -11.35 0.55
C ALA A 46 -8.91 -11.16 -0.97
N GLU A 47 -9.12 -12.24 -1.73
CA GLU A 47 -9.29 -12.20 -3.18
C GLU A 47 -10.55 -11.42 -3.61
N HIS A 48 -11.60 -11.44 -2.81
CA HIS A 48 -12.77 -10.60 -3.07
C HIS A 48 -12.48 -9.13 -2.77
N ALA A 49 -11.82 -8.86 -1.65
CA ALA A 49 -11.50 -7.50 -1.19
C ALA A 49 -10.61 -6.74 -2.17
N ILE A 50 -9.60 -7.40 -2.75
CA ILE A 50 -8.68 -6.76 -3.69
C ILE A 50 -9.37 -6.25 -4.97
N LEU A 51 -10.50 -6.83 -5.37
CA LEU A 51 -11.28 -6.37 -6.54
C LEU A 51 -11.91 -4.98 -6.36
N PHE A 52 -12.09 -4.54 -5.13
CA PHE A 52 -12.72 -3.25 -4.80
C PHE A 52 -11.72 -2.21 -4.29
N LEU A 53 -10.42 -2.54 -4.35
CA LEU A 53 -9.34 -1.68 -3.90
C LEU A 53 -9.33 -0.31 -4.60
N GLN A 54 -9.70 -0.29 -5.87
CA GLN A 54 -9.61 0.90 -6.70
C GLN A 54 -10.77 1.87 -6.45
N GLY A 55 -11.91 1.41 -5.92
CA GLY A 55 -13.15 2.19 -5.82
C GLY A 55 -13.44 2.79 -4.44
N ALA A 56 -14.64 3.37 -4.29
CA ALA A 56 -15.09 3.99 -3.05
C ALA A 56 -15.24 2.99 -1.88
N GLU A 57 -15.46 1.71 -2.19
CA GLU A 57 -15.58 0.62 -1.23
C GLU A 57 -14.24 0.18 -0.64
N SER A 58 -13.11 0.66 -1.19
CA SER A 58 -11.75 0.31 -0.77
C SER A 58 -11.56 0.44 0.74
N THR A 59 -11.99 1.55 1.33
CA THR A 59 -11.88 1.81 2.78
C THR A 59 -12.62 0.76 3.62
N ALA A 60 -13.80 0.33 3.16
CA ALA A 60 -14.61 -0.63 3.89
C ALA A 60 -13.99 -2.03 3.86
N TYR A 61 -13.43 -2.44 2.72
CA TYR A 61 -12.71 -3.70 2.59
C TYR A 61 -11.37 -3.69 3.35
N HIS A 62 -10.65 -2.58 3.35
CA HIS A 62 -9.44 -2.40 4.15
C HIS A 62 -9.73 -2.61 5.63
N ARG A 63 -10.77 -1.96 6.15
CA ARG A 63 -11.23 -2.14 7.53
C ARG A 63 -11.65 -3.58 7.83
N LEU A 64 -12.34 -4.24 6.89
CA LEU A 64 -12.78 -5.62 7.05
C LEU A 64 -11.58 -6.58 7.18
N ILE A 65 -10.58 -6.44 6.31
CA ILE A 65 -9.37 -7.27 6.31
C ILE A 65 -8.54 -7.03 7.57
N LEU A 66 -8.34 -5.77 7.97
CA LEU A 66 -7.59 -5.43 9.19
C LEU A 66 -8.26 -5.95 10.45
N ALA A 67 -9.59 -5.84 10.54
CA ALA A 67 -10.32 -6.30 11.71
C ALA A 67 -10.32 -7.83 11.87
N ASP A 68 -10.09 -8.59 10.79
CA ASP A 68 -9.94 -10.05 10.79
C ASP A 68 -8.48 -10.51 10.65
N TYR A 69 -7.51 -9.59 10.74
CA TYR A 69 -6.11 -9.87 10.41
C TYR A 69 -5.48 -10.94 11.30
N ALA A 70 -5.89 -11.02 12.57
CA ALA A 70 -5.46 -12.10 13.47
C ALA A 70 -5.88 -13.50 12.96
N ASN A 71 -7.05 -13.61 12.33
CA ASN A 71 -7.50 -14.86 11.72
C ASN A 71 -6.74 -15.16 10.43
N ILE A 72 -6.42 -14.14 9.64
CA ILE A 72 -5.57 -14.26 8.44
C ILE A 72 -4.16 -14.75 8.84
N ARG A 73 -3.58 -14.24 9.93
CA ARG A 73 -2.30 -14.71 10.47
C ARG A 73 -2.35 -16.18 10.92
N ALA A 74 -3.46 -16.59 11.53
CA ALA A 74 -3.67 -17.99 11.91
C ALA A 74 -3.75 -18.91 10.69
N VAL A 75 -4.47 -18.48 9.64
CA VAL A 75 -4.52 -19.17 8.34
C VAL A 75 -3.14 -19.26 7.72
N TRP A 76 -2.38 -18.16 7.73
CA TRP A 76 -1.03 -18.12 7.19
C TRP A 76 -0.11 -19.14 7.89
N THR A 77 -0.12 -19.15 9.21
CA THR A 77 0.66 -20.11 10.02
C THR A 77 0.30 -21.55 9.66
N TRP A 78 -0.99 -21.84 9.47
CA TRP A 78 -1.45 -23.16 9.06
C TRP A 78 -1.02 -23.52 7.64
N VAL A 79 -1.18 -22.63 6.66
CA VAL A 79 -0.76 -22.82 5.26
C VAL A 79 0.72 -23.14 5.18
N GLN A 80 1.57 -22.44 5.94
CA GLN A 80 2.99 -22.73 6.02
C GLN A 80 3.27 -24.12 6.61
N ALA A 81 2.63 -24.46 7.73
CA ALA A 81 2.82 -25.74 8.40
C ALA A 81 2.43 -26.93 7.51
N GLN A 82 1.38 -26.76 6.69
CA GLN A 82 0.94 -27.77 5.72
C GLN A 82 1.71 -27.72 4.39
N ARG A 83 2.56 -26.72 4.18
CA ARG A 83 3.25 -26.43 2.91
C ARG A 83 2.31 -26.34 1.71
N GLU A 84 1.15 -25.71 1.91
CA GLU A 84 0.12 -25.51 0.87
C GLU A 84 0.49 -24.36 -0.07
N VAL A 85 1.40 -24.62 -1.02
CA VAL A 85 2.01 -23.61 -1.92
C VAL A 85 0.96 -22.80 -2.68
N ALA A 86 -0.07 -23.46 -3.23
CA ALA A 86 -1.12 -22.79 -3.99
C ALA A 86 -1.94 -21.80 -3.13
N LEU A 87 -2.24 -22.16 -1.87
CA LEU A 87 -2.93 -21.25 -0.95
C LEU A 87 -2.02 -20.12 -0.50
N ALA A 88 -0.73 -20.39 -0.25
CA ALA A 88 0.24 -19.36 0.11
C ALA A 88 0.34 -18.28 -0.97
N LEU A 89 0.47 -18.69 -2.23
CA LEU A 89 0.55 -17.79 -3.39
C LEU A 89 -0.72 -16.96 -3.55
N ARG A 90 -1.90 -17.57 -3.44
CA ARG A 90 -3.20 -16.86 -3.51
C ARG A 90 -3.35 -15.84 -2.41
N LEU A 91 -3.09 -16.24 -1.16
CA LEU A 91 -3.21 -15.36 0.01
C LEU A 91 -2.22 -14.19 -0.07
N CYS A 92 -0.96 -14.45 -0.40
CA CYS A 92 0.06 -13.42 -0.56
C CYS A 92 -0.27 -12.42 -1.68
N SER A 93 -0.79 -12.92 -2.81
CA SER A 93 -1.20 -12.07 -3.94
C SER A 93 -2.35 -11.15 -3.56
N ALA A 94 -3.34 -11.68 -2.82
CA ALA A 94 -4.53 -10.94 -2.41
C ALA A 94 -4.26 -9.91 -1.30
N LEU A 95 -3.17 -10.08 -0.53
CA LEU A 95 -2.83 -9.19 0.58
C LEU A 95 -1.94 -7.99 0.20
N PHE A 96 -1.46 -7.91 -1.05
CA PHE A 96 -0.48 -6.92 -1.52
C PHE A 96 -0.70 -5.50 -0.96
N VAL A 97 -1.88 -4.93 -1.17
CA VAL A 97 -2.22 -3.54 -0.77
C VAL A 97 -2.55 -3.36 0.71
N PHE A 98 -2.91 -4.44 1.39
CA PHE A 98 -3.20 -4.41 2.83
C PHE A 98 -1.91 -4.39 3.66
N THR A 99 -0.75 -4.57 3.02
CA THR A 99 0.58 -4.53 3.66
C THR A 99 1.02 -3.12 4.04
N ASN A 100 0.37 -2.05 3.55
CA ASN A 100 0.69 -0.66 3.88
C ASN A 100 0.71 -0.37 5.39
N ASN A 101 -0.18 -1.02 6.14
CA ASN A 101 -0.28 -0.84 7.59
C ASN A 101 0.54 -1.86 8.38
N ASN A 102 1.13 -2.86 7.72
CA ASN A 102 1.81 -3.99 8.34
C ASN A 102 3.00 -4.47 7.49
N ALA A 103 3.83 -3.53 7.01
CA ALA A 103 4.83 -3.82 5.98
C ALA A 103 5.83 -4.92 6.39
N ARG A 104 6.21 -4.96 7.68
CA ARG A 104 7.11 -5.99 8.22
C ARG A 104 6.51 -7.39 8.16
N GLU A 105 5.25 -7.53 8.56
CA GLU A 105 4.57 -8.82 8.50
C GLU A 105 4.25 -9.22 7.07
N GLY A 106 3.88 -8.25 6.23
CA GLY A 106 3.75 -8.41 4.79
C GLY A 106 5.01 -8.96 4.13
N GLU A 107 6.17 -8.39 4.48
CA GLU A 107 7.49 -8.87 4.00
C GLU A 107 7.73 -10.31 4.45
N GLN A 108 7.53 -10.63 5.73
CA GLN A 108 7.72 -11.98 6.26
C GLN A 108 6.81 -13.00 5.55
N LEU A 109 5.55 -12.63 5.30
CA LEU A 109 4.60 -13.45 4.57
C LEU A 109 5.06 -13.69 3.12
N ALA A 110 5.45 -12.62 2.43
CA ALA A 110 5.88 -12.71 1.04
C ALA A 110 7.17 -13.54 0.89
N LEU A 111 8.18 -13.33 1.75
CA LEU A 111 9.43 -14.09 1.71
C LEU A 111 9.20 -15.58 1.96
N ALA A 112 8.44 -15.95 3.00
CA ALA A 112 8.14 -17.35 3.25
C ALA A 112 7.24 -17.97 2.17
N THR A 113 6.41 -17.18 1.47
CA THR A 113 5.66 -17.64 0.29
C THR A 113 6.61 -17.96 -0.86
N LEU A 114 7.58 -17.08 -1.14
CA LEU A 114 8.59 -17.29 -2.18
C LEU A 114 9.48 -18.49 -1.88
N ASP A 115 9.82 -18.73 -0.61
CA ASP A 115 10.58 -19.90 -0.18
C ASP A 115 9.78 -21.21 -0.38
N LEU A 116 8.49 -21.20 -0.03
CA LEU A 116 7.59 -22.34 -0.27
C LEU A 116 7.44 -22.62 -1.77
N ALA A 117 7.38 -21.57 -2.60
CA ALA A 117 7.21 -21.63 -4.04
C ALA A 117 8.53 -21.67 -4.83
N ALA A 118 9.67 -21.96 -4.19
CA ALA A 118 11.00 -21.87 -4.82
C ALA A 118 11.19 -22.75 -6.07
N HIS A 119 10.38 -23.81 -6.20
CA HIS A 119 10.41 -24.75 -7.33
C HIS A 119 9.15 -24.68 -8.21
N GLU A 120 8.24 -23.76 -7.93
CA GLU A 120 7.07 -23.55 -8.77
C GLU A 120 7.47 -22.88 -10.10
N PRO A 121 6.82 -23.24 -11.22
CA PRO A 121 7.03 -22.54 -12.47
C PRO A 121 6.53 -21.09 -12.37
N PRO A 122 7.06 -20.19 -13.22
CA PRO A 122 6.53 -18.84 -13.36
C PRO A 122 5.01 -18.86 -13.58
N SER A 123 4.30 -18.07 -12.78
CA SER A 123 2.85 -17.95 -12.81
C SER A 123 2.43 -16.54 -12.39
N PRO A 124 1.21 -16.07 -12.74
CA PRO A 124 0.71 -14.77 -12.30
C PRO A 124 0.77 -14.59 -10.78
N LEU A 125 0.46 -15.65 -10.01
CA LEU A 125 0.51 -15.57 -8.54
C LEU A 125 1.94 -15.48 -8.00
N LEU A 126 2.92 -16.11 -8.66
CA LEU A 126 4.33 -15.98 -8.28
C LEU A 126 4.88 -14.59 -8.59
N VAL A 127 4.45 -13.99 -9.71
CA VAL A 127 4.74 -12.58 -10.03
C VAL A 127 4.18 -11.68 -8.93
N ASN A 128 2.90 -11.84 -8.58
CA ASN A 128 2.24 -11.06 -7.54
C ASN A 128 2.90 -11.22 -6.16
N ALA A 129 3.24 -12.43 -5.74
CA ALA A 129 3.97 -12.65 -4.49
C ALA A 129 5.36 -12.00 -4.49
N THR A 130 6.05 -12.02 -5.64
CA THR A 130 7.34 -11.33 -5.81
C THR A 130 7.18 -9.81 -5.73
N MET A 131 6.11 -9.26 -6.33
CA MET A 131 5.77 -7.83 -6.19
C MET A 131 5.45 -7.47 -4.75
N THR A 132 4.71 -8.31 -4.00
CA THR A 132 4.44 -8.07 -2.57
C THR A 132 5.74 -7.98 -1.77
N ALA A 133 6.72 -8.86 -2.02
CA ALA A 133 8.03 -8.79 -1.37
C ALA A 133 8.77 -7.47 -1.70
N GLY A 134 8.78 -7.07 -2.97
CA GLY A 134 9.38 -5.81 -3.42
C GLY A 134 8.71 -4.58 -2.82
N TYR A 135 7.38 -4.57 -2.78
CA TYR A 135 6.58 -3.50 -2.19
C TYR A 135 6.84 -3.39 -0.68
N CYS A 136 6.78 -4.49 0.07
CA CYS A 136 7.06 -4.44 1.50
C CYS A 136 8.50 -3.99 1.79
N SER A 137 9.47 -4.46 1.00
CA SER A 137 10.87 -4.01 1.11
C SER A 137 10.99 -2.49 0.86
N TRP A 138 10.21 -1.96 -0.10
CA TRP A 138 10.14 -0.53 -0.38
C TRP A 138 9.63 0.25 0.82
N LEU A 139 8.47 -0.15 1.37
CA LEU A 139 7.86 0.49 2.53
C LEU A 139 8.81 0.51 3.73
N LEU A 140 9.59 -0.56 3.90
CA LEU A 140 10.59 -0.70 4.97
C LEU A 140 11.91 0.06 4.70
N GLY A 141 12.02 0.78 3.58
CA GLY A 141 13.24 1.51 3.22
C GLY A 141 14.40 0.62 2.75
N LYS A 142 14.17 -0.67 2.49
CA LYS A 142 15.20 -1.61 1.98
C LYS A 142 15.34 -1.48 0.48
N LEU A 143 15.93 -0.36 0.12
CA LEU A 143 15.76 0.23 -1.18
C LEU A 143 16.32 -0.65 -2.31
N ASP A 144 17.55 -1.16 -2.20
CA ASP A 144 18.13 -2.04 -3.21
C ASP A 144 17.46 -3.42 -3.28
N VAL A 145 16.98 -3.93 -2.15
CA VAL A 145 16.24 -5.20 -2.06
C VAL A 145 14.90 -5.09 -2.79
N ALA A 146 14.20 -3.97 -2.60
CA ALA A 146 12.94 -3.68 -3.28
C ALA A 146 13.11 -3.69 -4.81
N GLU A 147 14.15 -3.01 -5.31
CA GLU A 147 14.46 -2.94 -6.73
C GLU A 147 14.74 -4.33 -7.32
N ALA A 148 15.53 -5.16 -6.63
CA ALA A 148 15.83 -6.52 -7.08
C ALA A 148 14.55 -7.38 -7.20
N TYR A 149 13.63 -7.29 -6.25
CA TYR A 149 12.34 -7.99 -6.33
C TYR A 149 11.45 -7.43 -7.45
N MET A 150 11.40 -6.12 -7.64
CA MET A 150 10.62 -5.48 -8.71
C MET A 150 11.12 -5.93 -10.09
N GLN A 151 12.43 -5.93 -10.32
CA GLN A 151 13.03 -6.41 -11.56
C GLN A 151 12.76 -7.90 -11.77
N ARG A 152 12.86 -8.72 -10.71
CA ARG A 152 12.51 -10.14 -10.77
C ARG A 152 11.04 -10.36 -11.14
N ALA A 153 10.12 -9.57 -10.59
CA ALA A 153 8.69 -9.68 -10.91
C ALA A 153 8.42 -9.36 -12.39
N LEU A 154 9.04 -8.30 -12.93
CA LEU A 154 8.93 -7.95 -14.35
C LEU A 154 9.49 -9.05 -15.26
N ALA A 155 10.66 -9.61 -14.93
CA ALA A 155 11.25 -10.72 -15.70
C ALA A 155 10.38 -11.99 -15.65
N LEU A 156 9.74 -12.28 -14.51
CA LEU A 156 8.80 -13.39 -14.39
C LEU A 156 7.53 -13.14 -15.24
N ASP A 157 7.03 -11.91 -15.28
CA ASP A 157 5.88 -11.54 -16.09
C ASP A 157 6.16 -11.68 -17.61
N GLU A 158 7.36 -11.31 -18.05
CA GLU A 158 7.80 -11.55 -19.43
C GLU A 158 7.78 -13.05 -19.80
N VAL A 159 8.27 -13.92 -18.91
CA VAL A 159 8.30 -15.39 -19.13
C VAL A 159 6.89 -15.97 -19.27
N ILE A 160 5.91 -15.44 -18.53
CA ILE A 160 4.51 -15.89 -18.63
C ILE A 160 3.73 -15.17 -19.74
N GLY A 161 4.39 -14.29 -20.50
CA GLY A 161 3.81 -13.57 -21.63
C GLY A 161 2.84 -12.46 -21.20
N HIS A 162 3.21 -11.67 -20.20
CA HIS A 162 2.45 -10.50 -19.71
C HIS A 162 1.04 -10.86 -19.24
N ARG A 163 0.96 -11.89 -18.40
CA ARG A 163 -0.29 -12.44 -17.87
C ARG A 163 -0.54 -12.12 -16.41
N ALA A 164 0.43 -11.50 -15.72
CA ALA A 164 0.16 -10.98 -14.39
C ALA A 164 -0.72 -9.74 -14.47
N ASP A 165 -1.28 -9.35 -13.32
CA ASP A 165 -2.14 -8.19 -13.22
C ASP A 165 -1.35 -6.93 -13.60
N SER A 166 -1.79 -6.23 -14.65
CA SER A 166 -1.16 -5.00 -15.12
C SER A 166 -1.15 -3.93 -14.04
N ALA A 167 -2.09 -3.97 -13.09
CA ALA A 167 -2.26 -2.94 -12.10
C ALA A 167 -1.16 -2.85 -11.06
N PHE A 168 -0.71 -4.00 -10.59
CA PHE A 168 0.39 -4.05 -9.63
C PHE A 168 1.75 -3.88 -10.32
N LEU A 169 1.88 -4.33 -11.57
CA LEU A 169 3.10 -4.11 -12.36
C LEU A 169 3.34 -2.63 -12.63
N GLY A 170 2.29 -1.84 -12.86
CA GLY A 170 2.41 -0.39 -13.00
C GLY A 170 2.97 0.29 -11.75
N VAL A 171 2.53 -0.13 -10.56
CA VAL A 171 3.09 0.35 -9.29
C VAL A 171 4.59 0.03 -9.18
N MET A 172 5.02 -1.18 -9.58
CA MET A 172 6.44 -1.56 -9.53
C MET A 172 7.28 -0.71 -10.49
N ARG A 173 6.79 -0.46 -11.71
CA ARG A 173 7.50 0.38 -12.69
C ARG A 173 7.59 1.83 -12.24
N GLY A 174 6.53 2.37 -11.64
CA GLY A 174 6.58 3.69 -10.99
C GLY A 174 7.62 3.75 -9.87
N MET A 175 7.75 2.72 -9.03
CA MET A 175 8.78 2.67 -7.98
C MET A 175 10.19 2.56 -8.54
N LEU A 176 10.40 1.77 -9.61
CA LEU A 176 11.68 1.73 -10.32
C LEU A 176 12.03 3.09 -10.95
N ALA A 177 11.03 3.81 -11.47
CA ALA A 177 11.23 5.15 -12.02
C ALA A 177 11.69 6.14 -10.94
N VAL A 178 11.10 6.08 -9.73
CA VAL A 178 11.56 6.86 -8.59
C VAL A 178 13.02 6.53 -8.25
N ARG A 179 13.45 5.27 -8.36
CA ARG A 179 14.86 4.90 -8.12
C ARG A 179 15.84 5.32 -9.17
N ALA A 180 15.42 5.28 -10.44
CA ALA A 180 16.20 5.87 -11.50
C ALA A 180 16.43 7.35 -11.21
N PHE A 181 15.38 8.07 -10.78
CA PHE A 181 15.49 9.47 -10.36
C PHE A 181 16.45 9.66 -9.18
N ASP A 182 16.33 8.88 -8.11
CA ASP A 182 17.21 9.00 -6.92
C ASP A 182 18.69 8.75 -7.25
N ARG A 183 18.97 7.89 -8.24
CA ARG A 183 20.32 7.63 -8.76
C ARG A 183 20.79 8.66 -9.80
N GLY A 184 19.98 9.66 -10.12
CA GLY A 184 20.29 10.70 -11.10
C GLY A 184 20.03 10.32 -12.56
N ASP A 185 19.47 9.14 -12.83
CA ASP A 185 19.06 8.72 -14.18
C ASP A 185 17.65 9.23 -14.50
N TYR A 186 17.57 10.54 -14.73
CA TYR A 186 16.32 11.22 -15.00
C TYR A 186 15.69 10.83 -16.33
N ALA A 187 16.48 10.38 -17.30
CA ALA A 187 15.99 9.92 -18.59
C ALA A 187 15.24 8.60 -18.44
N ALA A 188 15.84 7.62 -17.74
CA ALA A 188 15.20 6.35 -17.47
C ALA A 188 13.93 6.52 -16.60
N ALA A 189 13.97 7.41 -15.61
CA ALA A 189 12.79 7.72 -14.79
C ALA A 189 11.61 8.21 -15.64
N ARG A 190 11.85 9.17 -16.55
CA ARG A 190 10.81 9.70 -17.43
C ARG A 190 10.27 8.66 -18.40
N GLU A 191 11.15 7.83 -18.97
CA GLU A 191 10.75 6.76 -19.89
C GLU A 191 9.82 5.76 -19.20
N LEU A 192 10.16 5.32 -17.99
CA LEU A 192 9.35 4.38 -17.22
C LEU A 192 7.96 4.96 -16.89
N PHE A 193 7.89 6.20 -16.40
CA PHE A 193 6.59 6.83 -16.11
C PHE A 193 5.75 7.06 -17.36
N ALA A 194 6.36 7.50 -18.46
CA ALA A 194 5.66 7.76 -19.72
C ALA A 194 5.07 6.47 -20.31
N ARG A 195 5.85 5.39 -20.29
CA ARG A 195 5.39 4.07 -20.74
C ARG A 195 4.22 3.55 -19.91
N GLU A 196 4.26 3.72 -18.59
CA GLU A 196 3.13 3.33 -17.74
C GLU A 196 1.90 4.19 -17.97
N ASP A 197 2.05 5.51 -18.14
CA ASP A 197 0.92 6.39 -18.44
C ASP A 197 0.25 6.00 -19.76
N GLU A 198 1.02 5.67 -20.79
CA GLU A 198 0.51 5.18 -22.08
C GLU A 198 -0.31 3.88 -21.90
N ILE A 199 0.28 2.86 -21.26
CA ILE A 199 -0.40 1.57 -21.03
C ILE A 199 -1.70 1.76 -20.25
N MET A 200 -1.70 2.56 -19.19
CA MET A 200 -2.88 2.72 -18.34
C MET A 200 -3.97 3.56 -19.00
N ARG A 201 -3.60 4.52 -19.85
CA ARG A 201 -4.56 5.26 -20.68
C ARG A 201 -5.18 4.39 -21.77
N GLU A 202 -4.43 3.46 -22.37
CA GLU A 202 -4.97 2.50 -23.34
C GLU A 202 -5.98 1.54 -22.69
N ILE A 203 -5.69 1.06 -21.47
CA ILE A 203 -6.57 0.15 -20.72
C ILE A 203 -7.75 0.91 -20.08
N GLY A 204 -7.61 2.22 -19.88
CA GLY A 204 -8.62 3.07 -19.24
C GLY A 204 -8.66 2.93 -17.72
N ASP A 205 -7.57 2.50 -17.08
CA ASP A 205 -7.49 2.38 -15.62
C ASP A 205 -7.20 3.74 -14.97
N GLU A 206 -8.27 4.48 -14.69
CA GLU A 206 -8.19 5.81 -14.09
C GLU A 206 -7.50 5.83 -12.71
N TRP A 207 -7.63 4.75 -11.93
CA TRP A 207 -7.01 4.65 -10.62
C TRP A 207 -5.49 4.56 -10.74
N GLN A 208 -4.99 3.73 -11.66
CA GLN A 208 -3.56 3.61 -11.91
C GLN A 208 -2.96 4.85 -12.55
N ILE A 209 -3.67 5.48 -13.50
CA ILE A 209 -3.23 6.76 -14.06
C ILE A 209 -3.01 7.76 -12.92
N ALA A 210 -3.98 7.89 -12.01
CA ALA A 210 -3.88 8.81 -10.88
C ALA A 210 -2.69 8.49 -9.96
N MET A 211 -2.44 7.20 -9.68
CA MET A 211 -1.30 6.71 -8.89
C MET A 211 0.05 6.92 -9.56
N ASN A 212 0.11 6.82 -10.89
CA ASN A 212 1.34 7.01 -11.66
C ASN A 212 1.72 8.49 -11.73
N ILE A 213 0.77 9.33 -12.14
CA ILE A 213 1.04 10.76 -12.40
C ILE A 213 1.27 11.57 -11.13
N VAL A 214 0.82 11.10 -9.95
CA VAL A 214 1.16 11.77 -8.69
C VAL A 214 2.67 11.68 -8.40
N ASN A 215 3.27 10.50 -8.58
CA ASN A 215 4.70 10.31 -8.35
C ASN A 215 5.53 10.96 -9.45
N TRP A 216 5.09 10.84 -10.71
CA TRP A 216 5.76 11.49 -11.83
C TRP A 216 5.70 13.03 -11.71
N GLY A 217 4.57 13.59 -11.30
CA GLY A 217 4.40 15.03 -11.10
C GLY A 217 5.37 15.63 -10.07
N ILE A 218 5.61 14.92 -8.95
CA ILE A 218 6.61 15.30 -7.95
C ILE A 218 8.02 15.30 -8.56
N ILE A 219 8.34 14.28 -9.36
CA ILE A 219 9.66 14.17 -10.01
C ILE A 219 9.87 15.27 -11.05
N GLU A 220 8.89 15.56 -11.90
CA GLU A 220 8.98 16.68 -12.85
C GLU A 220 9.17 18.01 -12.11
N TRP A 221 8.47 18.21 -11.00
CA TRP A 221 8.67 19.39 -10.16
C TRP A 221 10.09 19.45 -9.57
N ARG A 222 10.63 18.35 -9.03
CA ARG A 222 12.03 18.29 -8.52
C ARG A 222 13.06 18.57 -9.62
N LEU A 223 12.71 18.30 -10.88
CA LEU A 223 13.53 18.60 -12.06
C LEU A 223 13.36 20.04 -12.58
N GLY A 224 12.55 20.87 -11.91
CA GLY A 224 12.32 22.27 -12.26
C GLY A 224 11.13 22.51 -13.20
N GLU A 225 10.42 21.46 -13.63
CA GLU A 225 9.24 21.57 -14.49
C GLU A 225 7.97 21.82 -13.66
N PHE A 226 7.96 22.94 -12.95
CA PHE A 226 6.99 23.23 -11.89
C PHE A 226 5.53 23.22 -12.36
N GLU A 227 5.21 23.89 -13.47
CA GLU A 227 3.87 23.95 -14.05
C GLU A 227 3.37 22.58 -14.48
N ARG A 228 4.27 21.76 -15.04
CA ARG A 228 3.96 20.39 -15.46
C ARG A 228 3.66 19.52 -14.25
N GLY A 229 4.52 19.54 -13.24
CA GLY A 229 4.30 18.81 -11.99
C GLY A 229 2.98 19.18 -11.32
N ARG A 230 2.67 20.48 -11.25
CA ARG A 230 1.39 20.98 -10.71
C ARG A 230 0.18 20.45 -11.49
N SER A 231 0.22 20.54 -12.83
CA SER A 231 -0.87 20.06 -13.68
C SER A 231 -1.11 18.55 -13.50
N MET A 232 -0.05 17.77 -13.31
CA MET A 232 -0.15 16.32 -13.10
C MET A 232 -0.76 15.99 -11.73
N LEU A 233 -0.36 16.72 -10.68
CA LEU A 233 -0.98 16.60 -9.37
C LEU A 233 -2.46 17.03 -9.38
N ASP A 234 -2.83 18.06 -10.17
CA ASP A 234 -4.23 18.49 -10.38
C ASP A 234 -5.05 17.37 -11.01
N GLU A 235 -4.50 16.75 -12.06
CA GLU A 235 -5.14 15.64 -12.75
C GLU A 235 -5.29 14.43 -11.83
N SER A 236 -4.26 14.09 -11.04
CA SER A 236 -4.31 12.97 -10.08
C SER A 236 -5.42 13.16 -9.05
N LEU A 237 -5.47 14.33 -8.40
CA LEU A 237 -6.52 14.62 -7.41
C LEU A 237 -7.91 14.54 -8.04
N ARG A 238 -8.09 15.06 -9.26
CA ARG A 238 -9.36 15.01 -9.99
C ARG A 238 -9.76 13.57 -10.34
N LEU A 239 -8.81 12.72 -10.73
CA LEU A 239 -9.06 11.30 -11.02
C LEU A 239 -9.41 10.54 -9.74
N HIS A 240 -8.62 10.66 -8.66
CA HIS A 240 -8.91 10.01 -7.39
C HIS A 240 -10.28 10.43 -6.81
N ARG A 241 -10.67 11.71 -6.94
CA ARG A 241 -12.02 12.19 -6.58
C ARG A 241 -13.13 11.56 -7.42
N ARG A 242 -12.90 11.36 -8.73
CA ARG A 242 -13.88 10.75 -9.64
C ARG A 242 -14.10 9.26 -9.33
N VAL A 243 -12.99 8.57 -9.05
CA VAL A 243 -13.01 7.16 -8.65
C VAL A 243 -13.52 6.98 -7.20
N GLY A 244 -13.41 8.02 -6.37
CA GLY A 244 -13.90 8.03 -4.99
C GLY A 244 -12.96 7.34 -4.00
N GLN A 245 -11.69 7.16 -4.36
CA GLN A 245 -10.74 6.38 -3.56
C GLN A 245 -10.03 7.29 -2.54
N ALA A 246 -10.39 7.14 -1.25
CA ALA A 246 -10.01 8.06 -0.19
C ALA A 246 -8.49 8.13 0.06
N TRP A 247 -7.78 6.99 -0.01
CA TRP A 247 -6.33 6.90 0.21
C TRP A 247 -5.54 7.78 -0.77
N GLY A 248 -5.93 7.76 -2.04
CA GLY A 248 -5.31 8.47 -3.15
C GLY A 248 -5.69 9.94 -3.18
N ILE A 249 -6.92 10.28 -2.76
CA ILE A 249 -7.29 11.67 -2.48
C ILE A 249 -6.38 12.24 -1.39
N LEU A 250 -6.20 11.52 -0.27
CA LEU A 250 -5.31 11.96 0.81
C LEU A 250 -3.87 12.14 0.33
N LYS A 251 -3.32 11.16 -0.40
CA LYS A 251 -1.98 11.25 -0.97
C LYS A 251 -1.83 12.49 -1.87
N ALA A 252 -2.75 12.69 -2.81
CA ALA A 252 -2.68 13.81 -3.73
C ALA A 252 -2.85 15.16 -3.01
N LEU A 253 -3.66 15.23 -1.94
CA LEU A 253 -3.79 16.45 -1.12
C LEU A 253 -2.50 16.76 -0.36
N THR A 254 -1.89 15.78 0.31
CA THR A 254 -0.64 15.97 1.08
C THR A 254 0.53 16.33 0.17
N ASP A 255 0.69 15.62 -0.94
CA ASP A 255 1.79 15.86 -1.89
C ASP A 255 1.70 17.26 -2.53
N ARG A 256 0.47 17.73 -2.81
CA ARG A 256 0.23 19.11 -3.29
C ARG A 256 0.44 20.15 -2.21
N ALA A 257 0.03 19.87 -0.97
CA ALA A 257 0.23 20.79 0.14
C ALA A 257 1.74 20.99 0.38
N ASP A 258 2.52 19.91 0.36
CA ASP A 258 3.98 19.98 0.43
C ASP A 258 4.56 20.84 -0.69
N LEU A 259 4.03 20.73 -1.92
CA LEU A 259 4.42 21.59 -3.03
C LEU A 259 4.19 23.07 -2.74
N HIS A 260 2.97 23.41 -2.29
CA HIS A 260 2.61 24.78 -1.95
C HIS A 260 3.47 25.32 -0.81
N ILE A 261 3.82 24.50 0.18
CA ILE A 261 4.72 24.87 1.28
C ILE A 261 6.10 25.27 0.72
N VAL A 262 6.69 24.46 -0.15
CA VAL A 262 8.01 24.76 -0.72
C VAL A 262 7.98 26.00 -1.62
N CYS A 263 6.87 26.26 -2.31
CA CYS A 263 6.66 27.49 -3.08
C CYS A 263 6.34 28.72 -2.21
N GLY A 264 6.18 28.58 -0.90
CA GLY A 264 5.78 29.67 0.02
C GLY A 264 4.29 30.03 -0.04
N GLU A 265 3.48 29.24 -0.73
CA GLU A 265 2.03 29.42 -0.90
C GLU A 265 1.27 28.80 0.29
N LEU A 266 1.60 29.24 1.50
CA LEU A 266 1.18 28.58 2.74
C LEU A 266 -0.34 28.51 2.95
N ASP A 267 -1.08 29.52 2.48
CA ASP A 267 -2.54 29.55 2.57
C ASP A 267 -3.20 28.51 1.65
N ALA A 268 -2.63 28.31 0.46
CA ALA A 268 -3.09 27.26 -0.46
C ALA A 268 -2.82 25.88 0.13
N ALA A 269 -1.65 25.67 0.74
CA ALA A 269 -1.32 24.43 1.42
C ALA A 269 -2.29 24.13 2.58
N ALA A 270 -2.56 25.14 3.42
CA ALA A 270 -3.50 25.01 4.53
C ALA A 270 -4.91 24.66 4.06
N SER A 271 -5.38 25.28 2.97
CA SER A 271 -6.69 24.99 2.40
C SER A 271 -6.83 23.51 1.98
N LEU A 272 -5.77 22.91 1.43
CA LEU A 272 -5.77 21.50 1.05
C LEU A 272 -5.74 20.57 2.27
N LEU A 273 -4.93 20.91 3.29
CA LEU A 273 -4.81 20.09 4.50
C LEU A 273 -6.09 20.07 5.34
N VAL A 274 -6.94 21.09 5.25
CA VAL A 274 -8.27 21.11 5.90
C VAL A 274 -9.22 20.03 5.33
N GLU A 275 -9.02 19.59 4.08
CA GLU A 275 -9.83 18.54 3.48
C GLU A 275 -9.46 17.12 3.97
N CYS A 276 -8.31 16.95 4.63
CA CYS A 276 -7.79 15.63 5.01
C CYS A 276 -8.50 14.99 6.23
N PRO A 277 -8.76 15.71 7.36
CA PRO A 277 -9.35 15.10 8.55
C PRO A 277 -10.70 14.38 8.33
N PRO A 278 -11.66 14.90 7.52
CA PRO A 278 -12.90 14.17 7.24
C PRO A 278 -12.69 12.83 6.54
N LEU A 279 -11.66 12.72 5.70
CA LEU A 279 -11.29 11.48 5.01
C LEU A 279 -10.60 10.49 5.98
N LEU A 280 -9.85 11.00 6.95
CA LEU A 280 -9.16 10.21 7.98
C LEU A 280 -10.10 9.70 9.09
N HIS A 281 -11.10 10.50 9.49
CA HIS A 281 -11.97 10.24 10.65
C HIS A 281 -12.70 8.88 10.62
N ASN A 282 -12.81 8.25 9.45
CA ASN A 282 -13.44 6.95 9.26
C ASN A 282 -12.59 5.94 8.49
N SER A 283 -11.29 6.20 8.30
CA SER A 283 -10.43 5.33 7.52
C SER A 283 -9.27 4.82 8.37
N ASP A 284 -9.16 3.50 8.48
CA ASP A 284 -8.07 2.83 9.21
C ASP A 284 -6.79 2.84 8.35
N MET A 285 -6.28 4.06 8.11
CA MET A 285 -5.16 4.37 7.21
C MET A 285 -4.04 5.13 7.96
N PRO A 286 -3.40 4.49 8.97
CA PRO A 286 -2.36 5.12 9.77
C PRO A 286 -1.16 5.63 8.95
N ASP A 287 -0.86 5.04 7.79
CA ASP A 287 0.17 5.53 6.87
C ASP A 287 -0.18 6.92 6.30
N ARG A 288 -1.44 7.11 5.89
CA ARG A 288 -1.94 8.38 5.37
C ARG A 288 -2.08 9.42 6.48
N GLU A 289 -2.51 9.01 7.68
CA GLU A 289 -2.59 9.90 8.84
C GLU A 289 -1.20 10.42 9.25
N ALA A 290 -0.21 9.54 9.27
CA ALA A 290 1.18 9.91 9.54
C ALA A 290 1.75 10.86 8.49
N SER A 291 1.43 10.64 7.21
CA SER A 291 1.81 11.53 6.10
C SER A 291 1.14 12.90 6.20
N TYR A 292 -0.16 12.94 6.53
CA TYR A 292 -0.90 14.18 6.78
C TYR A 292 -0.26 15.01 7.89
N HIS A 293 0.06 14.38 9.03
CA HIS A 293 0.73 15.07 10.12
C HIS A 293 2.14 15.56 9.77
N LEU A 294 2.84 14.87 8.87
CA LEU A 294 4.12 15.35 8.36
C LEU A 294 3.97 16.64 7.54
N SER A 295 2.98 16.71 6.65
CA SER A 295 2.68 17.93 5.90
C SER A 295 2.22 19.08 6.80
N CYS A 296 1.40 18.80 7.83
CA CYS A 296 1.04 19.80 8.86
C CYS A 296 2.27 20.33 9.61
N THR A 297 3.21 19.45 9.95
CA THR A 297 4.48 19.85 10.60
C THR A 297 5.24 20.85 9.72
N ARG A 298 5.40 20.52 8.44
CA ARG A 298 6.11 21.39 7.49
C ARG A 298 5.44 22.75 7.31
N LEU A 299 4.11 22.77 7.26
CA LEU A 299 3.34 24.01 7.18
C LEU A 299 3.56 24.87 8.43
N ALA A 300 3.47 24.28 9.62
CA ALA A 300 3.69 24.97 10.88
C ALA A 300 5.13 25.50 11.01
N LEU A 301 6.13 24.72 10.59
CA LEU A 301 7.53 25.17 10.52
C LEU A 301 7.69 26.37 9.57
N ALA A 302 7.09 26.31 8.38
CA ALA A 302 7.13 27.41 7.42
C ALA A 302 6.44 28.69 7.93
N ARG A 303 5.49 28.56 8.87
CA ARG A 303 4.82 29.68 9.56
C ARG A 303 5.54 30.15 10.83
N GLY A 304 6.55 29.42 11.30
CA GLY A 304 7.22 29.68 12.58
C GLY A 304 6.43 29.22 13.82
N GLU A 305 5.43 28.37 13.64
CA GLU A 305 4.52 27.86 14.67
C GLU A 305 5.12 26.60 15.34
N LEU A 306 6.25 26.77 16.05
CA LEU A 306 7.06 25.65 16.55
C LEU A 306 6.33 24.67 17.49
N GLY A 307 5.36 25.15 18.26
CA GLY A 307 4.55 24.29 19.14
C GLY A 307 3.65 23.35 18.35
N GLU A 308 2.94 23.88 17.37
CA GLU A 308 2.08 23.09 16.47
C GLU A 308 2.89 22.13 15.61
N ALA A 309 4.07 22.57 15.15
CA ALA A 309 5.01 21.71 14.45
C ALA A 309 5.43 20.51 15.30
N ALA A 310 5.78 20.72 16.58
CA ALA A 310 6.20 19.64 17.47
C ALA A 310 5.08 18.62 17.73
N ASP A 311 3.85 19.08 17.94
CA ASP A 311 2.69 18.23 18.19
C ASP A 311 2.38 17.33 16.98
N HIS A 312 2.42 17.90 15.77
CA HIS A 312 2.20 17.15 14.54
C HIS A 312 3.36 16.20 14.22
N LEU A 313 4.59 16.60 14.51
CA LEU A 313 5.77 15.76 14.30
C LEU A 313 5.71 14.50 15.16
N ALA A 314 5.32 14.63 16.43
CA ALA A 314 5.16 13.50 17.35
C ALA A 314 4.13 12.48 16.80
N LYS A 315 2.96 12.95 16.34
CA LYS A 315 1.93 12.08 15.75
C LYS A 315 2.40 11.40 14.47
N SER A 316 3.11 12.13 13.61
CA SER A 316 3.68 11.55 12.38
C SER A 316 4.69 10.45 12.70
N PHE A 317 5.58 10.69 13.68
CA PHE A 317 6.59 9.73 14.09
C PHE A 317 5.96 8.46 14.67
N GLU A 318 4.98 8.60 15.57
CA GLU A 318 4.24 7.47 16.15
C GLU A 318 3.55 6.62 15.08
N GLY A 319 2.87 7.25 14.12
CA GLY A 319 2.17 6.55 13.03
C GLY A 319 3.11 5.80 12.09
N HIS A 320 4.21 6.43 11.67
CA HIS A 320 5.22 5.76 10.83
C HIS A 320 5.92 4.60 11.55
N HIS A 321 6.23 4.77 12.84
CA HIS A 321 6.81 3.70 13.64
C HIS A 321 5.84 2.53 13.83
N ALA A 322 4.54 2.80 14.05
CA ALA A 322 3.51 1.78 14.21
C ALA A 322 3.29 0.95 12.94
N THR A 323 3.34 1.58 11.76
CA THR A 323 3.12 0.93 10.46
C THR A 323 4.38 0.27 9.89
N GLY A 324 5.56 0.70 10.35
CA GLY A 324 6.84 0.32 9.75
C GLY A 324 7.07 0.94 8.38
N TYR A 325 6.33 2.00 8.03
CA TYR A 325 6.52 2.76 6.80
C TYR A 325 7.66 3.76 7.01
N PHE A 326 8.84 3.46 6.45
CA PHE A 326 10.04 4.29 6.57
C PHE A 326 10.45 4.98 5.27
N TYR A 327 9.79 4.65 4.15
CA TYR A 327 10.10 5.29 2.86
C TYR A 327 9.87 6.81 2.93
N GLY A 328 10.89 7.58 2.54
CA GLY A 328 10.85 9.03 2.51
C GLY A 328 11.06 9.72 3.85
N LEU A 329 11.10 9.03 5.01
CA LEU A 329 11.33 9.68 6.31
C LEU A 329 12.68 10.40 6.38
N GLU A 330 13.74 9.88 5.74
CA GLU A 330 15.06 10.52 5.79
C GLU A 330 15.10 11.82 4.95
N GLU A 331 14.61 11.82 3.70
CA GLU A 331 14.47 13.05 2.90
C GLU A 331 13.45 14.03 3.52
N ASN A 332 12.40 13.50 4.17
CA ASN A 332 11.30 14.32 4.67
C ASN A 332 11.62 15.05 5.99
N TYR A 333 12.50 14.50 6.82
CA TYR A 333 12.92 15.08 8.11
C TYR A 333 14.23 15.88 7.99
N LEU A 334 15.06 15.63 6.97
CA LEU A 334 16.28 16.42 6.72
C LEU A 334 15.99 17.83 6.20
N CYS A 335 14.80 18.10 5.65
CA CYS A 335 14.35 19.46 5.35
C CYS A 335 13.80 20.23 6.57
N ALA A 336 13.69 19.58 7.75
CA ALA A 336 13.15 20.17 8.97
C ALA A 336 14.23 20.47 10.05
N ALA A 337 15.52 20.24 9.74
CA ALA A 337 16.65 20.52 10.63
C ALA A 337 17.57 21.61 10.05
#